data_AF-A0A225E936-F1
#
_entry.id   AF-A0A225E936-F1
#
_cell.length_a   1.000
_cell.length_b   1.000
_cell.length_c   1.000
_cell.angle_alpha   90.00
_cell.angle_beta   90.00
_cell.angle_gamma   90.00
#
_symmetry.space_group_name_H-M   'P 1'
#
loop_
_entity.id
_entity.type
_entity.pdbx_description
1 polymer ?
#
loop_
_entity_poly.entity_id
_entity_poly.type
_entity_poly.pdbx_seq_one_letter_code
_entity_poly.pdbx_strand_id
1 'polypeptide(L)'
;MFNLFDPFKRELDMILLASLVFLPAAVAGVILLIPSRFRELMRWVALIGTASTLTLGACRVIDYYTLLDLYSDRSTRTLNHPATQLDARSDQQNSDMARAKASAYSSFDLLTRRPWISRFDIEFALGVDGINLSLVLLTCLVCTLAVVASWTIEKYLKGYLALLLLLQTGVLGAFLSIDLFLFYVFYEVMLLPMYFLIGLWGGGRRKYAAVKFVIYTLFGSVGLLAAIIALYSVNVRDFVDTEVVEARAADLHRDNHSLSLDDARARVEIHTFDPFTLTRVGAAVMLVLNGQEDRIAVRDKPADEHLPNDASTAVKLFAPGVDRTAAIARLKAQSVCTREFQYIVFALLFIGFAVKVPIVPLHSWLPDAHVEAPTPVSMILAGVLLKLGGYGLIRFAFPLCPWAADQLSWWVGLIGVIGIVYGALVAMGQTDFKKLLAYSSVSHMGYVVLGLAAWSSGERSAYWEWGVNGAVFQMIAHGITASALFFVVGVVYDRAHHREIDRFGGLLEPMPVFGGLSAVLFFASLGLPGLCGFVGEFQVILAAWNCCPGLAIPAILATIVTAGYLLWTWQRVFLGTNPATREYPDVSAREFVVLAPFVLLSIALGILPGFLVYQWVEPSVQGWVDLLSRLK
;
A
#
# COMPACT_ATOMS: atom_id res chain seq x y z
N MET A 1 9.64 -41.75 -9.05
CA MET A 1 8.22 -41.35 -9.09
C MET A 1 7.98 -39.91 -8.58
N PHE A 2 9.01 -39.04 -8.56
CA PHE A 2 8.94 -37.68 -7.98
C PHE A 2 9.23 -36.53 -9.00
N ASN A 3 9.17 -36.79 -10.32
CA ASN A 3 9.45 -35.78 -11.36
C ASN A 3 8.22 -35.39 -12.22
N LEU A 4 7.02 -35.87 -11.88
CA LEU A 4 5.78 -35.56 -12.62
C LEU A 4 4.99 -34.37 -12.05
N PHE A 5 5.41 -33.81 -10.91
CA PHE A 5 4.70 -32.73 -10.20
C PHE A 5 5.31 -31.33 -10.39
N ASP A 6 6.43 -31.19 -11.11
CA ASP A 6 7.15 -29.91 -11.22
C ASP A 6 6.43 -28.81 -12.05
N PRO A 7 5.77 -29.11 -13.18
CA PRO A 7 5.02 -28.10 -13.93
C PRO A 7 3.80 -27.58 -13.15
N PHE A 8 3.19 -28.47 -12.35
CA PHE A 8 1.99 -28.17 -11.56
C PHE A 8 2.28 -27.15 -10.44
N LYS A 9 3.49 -27.15 -9.88
CA LYS A 9 3.89 -26.22 -8.81
C LYS A 9 3.97 -24.77 -9.28
N ARG A 10 4.50 -24.51 -10.48
CA ARG A 10 4.55 -23.17 -11.09
C ARG A 10 3.14 -22.64 -11.40
N GLU A 11 2.26 -23.53 -11.86
CA GLU A 11 0.86 -23.17 -12.09
C GLU A 11 0.14 -22.86 -10.79
N LEU A 12 0.54 -23.47 -9.66
CA LEU A 12 -0.12 -23.25 -8.37
C LEU A 12 0.04 -21.81 -7.87
N ASP A 13 1.25 -21.26 -7.77
CA ASP A 13 1.45 -19.87 -7.31
C ASP A 13 0.75 -18.86 -8.22
N MET A 14 0.79 -19.12 -9.54
CA MET A 14 0.03 -18.33 -10.52
C MET A 14 -1.47 -18.39 -10.25
N ILE A 15 -2.04 -19.60 -10.10
CA ILE A 15 -3.48 -19.79 -9.85
C ILE A 15 -3.87 -19.15 -8.52
N LEU A 16 -3.07 -19.33 -7.46
CA LEU A 16 -3.37 -18.82 -6.12
C LEU A 16 -3.32 -17.29 -6.06
N LEU A 17 -2.30 -16.65 -6.65
CA LEU A 17 -2.19 -15.19 -6.66
C LEU A 17 -3.17 -14.55 -7.64
N ALA A 18 -3.35 -15.14 -8.83
CA ALA A 18 -4.33 -14.65 -9.79
C ALA A 18 -5.77 -14.83 -9.28
N SER A 19 -6.08 -15.95 -8.60
CA SER A 19 -7.40 -16.13 -7.99
C SER A 19 -7.66 -15.13 -6.87
N LEU A 20 -6.66 -14.80 -6.05
CA LEU A 20 -6.79 -13.75 -5.04
C LEU A 20 -7.16 -12.39 -5.65
N VAL A 21 -6.58 -12.04 -6.80
CA VAL A 21 -6.87 -10.77 -7.52
C VAL A 21 -8.21 -10.81 -8.25
N PHE A 22 -8.46 -11.87 -9.03
CA PHE A 22 -9.54 -11.91 -10.01
C PHE A 22 -10.80 -12.64 -9.56
N LEU A 23 -10.80 -13.34 -8.41
CA LEU A 23 -12.02 -13.95 -7.87
C LEU A 23 -13.15 -12.92 -7.68
N PRO A 24 -12.93 -11.71 -7.13
CA PRO A 24 -13.98 -10.69 -7.04
C PRO A 24 -14.55 -10.33 -8.42
N ALA A 25 -13.71 -10.07 -9.43
CA ALA A 25 -14.16 -9.78 -10.79
C ALA A 25 -14.91 -10.95 -11.45
N ALA A 26 -14.48 -12.19 -11.23
CA ALA A 26 -15.19 -13.37 -11.71
C ALA A 26 -16.59 -13.48 -11.08
N VAL A 27 -16.70 -13.24 -9.78
CA VAL A 27 -17.98 -13.17 -9.05
C VAL A 27 -18.84 -12.01 -9.55
N ALA A 28 -18.24 -10.86 -9.89
CA ALA A 28 -18.95 -9.75 -10.52
C ALA A 28 -19.57 -10.19 -11.86
N GLY A 29 -18.81 -10.92 -12.69
CA GLY A 29 -19.29 -11.53 -13.92
C GLY A 29 -20.50 -12.44 -13.70
N VAL A 30 -20.46 -13.31 -12.68
CA VAL A 30 -21.59 -14.16 -12.29
C VAL A 30 -22.81 -13.32 -11.90
N ILE A 31 -22.63 -12.28 -11.09
CA ILE A 31 -23.72 -11.38 -10.67
C ILE A 31 -24.38 -10.69 -11.87
N LEU A 32 -23.61 -10.31 -12.89
CA LEU A 32 -24.15 -9.68 -14.09
C LEU A 32 -25.10 -10.62 -14.85
N LEU A 33 -24.84 -11.92 -14.83
CA LEU A 33 -25.67 -12.96 -15.45
C LEU A 33 -26.96 -13.26 -14.66
N ILE A 34 -26.98 -13.01 -13.34
CA ILE A 34 -28.16 -13.26 -12.51
C ILE A 34 -29.30 -12.29 -12.89
N PRO A 35 -30.53 -12.76 -13.17
CA PRO A 35 -31.65 -11.88 -13.46
C PRO A 35 -31.95 -10.90 -12.30
N SER A 36 -32.24 -9.63 -12.61
CA SER A 36 -32.40 -8.55 -11.61
C SER A 36 -33.52 -8.75 -10.58
N ARG A 37 -34.40 -9.75 -10.79
CA ARG A 37 -35.43 -10.16 -9.82
C ARG A 37 -34.84 -10.86 -8.58
N PHE A 38 -33.69 -11.51 -8.71
CA PHE A 38 -33.07 -12.29 -7.61
C PHE A 38 -32.10 -11.45 -6.78
N ARG A 39 -32.63 -10.43 -6.07
CA ARG A 39 -31.81 -9.47 -5.31
C ARG A 39 -31.00 -10.12 -4.19
N GLU A 40 -31.65 -10.91 -3.33
CA GLU A 40 -30.98 -11.59 -2.21
C GLU A 40 -29.89 -12.55 -2.69
N LEU A 41 -30.14 -13.29 -3.78
CA LEU A 41 -29.14 -14.18 -4.36
C LEU A 41 -27.87 -13.39 -4.77
N MET A 42 -28.02 -12.23 -5.41
CA MET A 42 -26.87 -11.40 -5.78
C MET A 42 -26.07 -10.93 -4.55
N ARG A 43 -26.75 -10.57 -3.46
CA ARG A 43 -26.10 -10.15 -2.20
C ARG A 43 -25.31 -11.29 -1.57
N TRP A 44 -25.90 -12.48 -1.50
CA TRP A 44 -25.22 -13.66 -0.99
C TRP A 44 -24.05 -14.11 -1.88
N VAL A 45 -24.19 -14.06 -3.19
CA VAL A 45 -23.11 -14.37 -4.13
C VAL A 45 -21.95 -13.38 -3.96
N ALA A 46 -22.24 -12.08 -3.82
CA ALA A 46 -21.21 -11.08 -3.54
C ALA A 46 -20.50 -11.36 -2.20
N LEU A 47 -21.27 -11.62 -1.13
CA LEU A 47 -20.72 -11.89 0.20
C LEU A 47 -19.85 -13.14 0.23
N ILE A 48 -20.30 -14.23 -0.40
CA ILE A 48 -19.51 -15.47 -0.53
C ILE A 48 -18.24 -15.18 -1.32
N GLY A 49 -18.32 -14.45 -2.44
CA GLY A 49 -17.14 -14.07 -3.22
C GLY A 49 -16.11 -13.27 -2.41
N THR A 50 -16.54 -12.25 -1.66
CA THR A 50 -15.64 -11.45 -0.83
C THR A 50 -15.08 -12.25 0.35
N ALA A 51 -15.91 -13.09 0.99
CA ALA A 51 -15.48 -13.95 2.09
C ALA A 51 -14.48 -15.01 1.63
N SER A 52 -14.70 -15.64 0.47
CA SER A 52 -13.73 -16.55 -0.14
C SER A 52 -12.42 -15.84 -0.47
N THR A 53 -12.47 -14.60 -0.95
CA THR A 53 -11.27 -13.78 -1.19
C THR A 53 -10.52 -13.47 0.12
N LEU A 54 -11.25 -13.20 1.21
CA LEU A 54 -10.67 -13.05 2.55
C LEU A 54 -10.03 -14.35 3.04
N THR A 55 -10.67 -15.49 2.85
CA THR A 55 -10.09 -16.80 3.18
C THR A 55 -8.80 -17.06 2.39
N LEU A 56 -8.80 -16.80 1.07
CA LEU A 56 -7.59 -16.93 0.26
C LEU A 56 -6.47 -16.01 0.75
N GLY A 57 -6.78 -14.76 1.10
CA GLY A 57 -5.82 -13.82 1.68
C GLY A 57 -5.25 -14.31 3.01
N ALA A 58 -6.10 -14.85 3.90
CA ALA A 58 -5.66 -15.44 5.16
C ALA A 58 -4.77 -16.68 4.94
N CYS A 59 -5.09 -17.53 3.95
CA CYS A 59 -4.22 -18.64 3.57
C CYS A 59 -2.84 -18.15 3.10
N ARG A 60 -2.77 -17.05 2.34
CA ARG A 60 -1.47 -16.46 1.94
C ARG A 60 -0.65 -15.96 3.12
N VAL A 61 -1.29 -15.48 4.20
CA VAL A 61 -0.59 -15.14 5.45
C VAL A 61 0.04 -16.37 6.08
N ILE A 62 -0.67 -17.50 6.11
CA ILE A 62 -0.14 -18.77 6.63
C ILE A 62 1.02 -19.27 5.77
N ASP A 63 0.89 -19.21 4.44
CA ASP A 63 1.95 -19.62 3.51
C ASP A 63 3.20 -18.75 3.71
N TYR A 64 3.03 -17.42 3.82
CA TYR A 64 4.13 -16.49 4.04
C TYR A 64 4.78 -16.66 5.43
N TYR A 65 3.98 -16.91 6.46
CA TYR A 65 4.50 -17.23 7.80
C TYR A 65 5.32 -18.52 7.80
N THR A 66 4.84 -19.53 7.07
CA THR A 66 5.58 -20.80 6.90
C THR A 66 6.89 -20.56 6.17
N LEU A 67 6.91 -19.71 5.14
CA LEU A 67 8.13 -19.29 4.47
C LEU A 67 9.10 -18.60 5.44
N LEU A 68 8.61 -17.69 6.29
CA LEU A 68 9.44 -17.04 7.30
C LEU A 68 9.98 -18.03 8.33
N ASP A 69 9.18 -18.99 8.79
CA ASP A 69 9.62 -20.03 9.74
C ASP A 69 10.66 -20.98 9.14
N LEU A 70 10.60 -21.24 7.83
CA LEU A 70 11.58 -22.09 7.13
C LEU A 70 12.95 -21.42 6.98
N TYR A 71 12.98 -20.10 6.81
CA TYR A 71 14.19 -19.36 6.47
C TYR A 71 14.67 -18.38 7.55
N SER A 72 13.92 -18.18 8.63
CA SER A 72 14.38 -17.39 9.78
C SER A 72 15.09 -18.29 10.79
N ASP A 73 16.33 -17.92 11.11
CA ASP A 73 17.05 -18.54 12.21
C ASP A 73 16.55 -17.94 13.54
N ARG A 74 15.73 -18.72 14.26
CA ARG A 74 15.17 -18.31 15.57
C ARG A 74 16.25 -18.02 16.61
N SER A 75 17.48 -18.52 16.44
CA SER A 75 18.56 -18.35 17.41
C SER A 75 19.29 -17.00 17.30
N THR A 76 19.34 -16.41 16.12
CA THR A 76 20.10 -15.18 15.82
C THR A 76 19.22 -13.95 15.59
N ARG A 77 17.89 -14.11 15.49
CA ARG A 77 16.92 -13.04 15.11
C ARG A 77 17.27 -12.35 13.79
N THR A 78 18.15 -12.91 12.97
CA THR A 78 18.48 -12.33 11.67
C THR A 78 17.45 -12.77 10.66
N LEU A 79 16.58 -11.84 10.25
CA LEU A 79 15.55 -12.05 9.23
C LEU A 79 16.06 -11.81 7.80
N ASN A 80 17.40 -11.77 7.65
CA ASN A 80 18.11 -11.30 6.46
C ASN A 80 18.32 -12.38 5.38
N HIS A 81 17.66 -13.54 5.50
CA HIS A 81 17.79 -14.58 4.49
C HIS A 81 17.17 -14.13 3.16
N PRO A 82 17.83 -14.27 2.00
CA PRO A 82 17.31 -13.78 0.72
C PRO A 82 15.92 -14.32 0.37
N ALA A 83 15.61 -15.54 0.79
CA ALA A 83 14.28 -16.13 0.54
C ALA A 83 13.13 -15.44 1.28
N THR A 84 13.37 -14.68 2.37
CA THR A 84 12.32 -13.92 3.06
C THR A 84 12.02 -12.58 2.37
N GLN A 85 12.96 -12.10 1.54
CA GLN A 85 12.89 -10.81 0.86
C GLN A 85 12.33 -10.95 -0.55
N LEU A 86 11.32 -10.15 -0.89
CA LEU A 86 10.62 -10.28 -2.17
C LEU A 86 11.48 -9.88 -3.38
N ASP A 87 12.33 -8.87 -3.24
CA ASP A 87 13.27 -8.44 -4.27
C ASP A 87 14.29 -9.54 -4.61
N ALA A 88 14.84 -10.22 -3.60
CA ALA A 88 15.76 -11.33 -3.80
C ALA A 88 15.07 -12.56 -4.40
N ARG A 89 13.85 -12.92 -3.95
CA ARG A 89 13.04 -13.98 -4.60
C ARG A 89 12.75 -13.67 -6.06
N SER A 90 12.43 -12.41 -6.34
CA SER A 90 12.17 -11.90 -7.68
C SER A 90 13.38 -12.02 -8.61
N ASP A 91 14.56 -11.61 -8.13
CA ASP A 91 15.81 -11.70 -8.88
C ASP A 91 16.21 -13.14 -9.20
N GLN A 92 16.04 -14.03 -8.21
CA GLN A 92 16.32 -15.44 -8.39
C GLN A 92 15.42 -16.03 -9.48
N GLN A 93 14.12 -15.73 -9.47
CA GLN A 93 13.20 -16.20 -10.50
C GLN A 93 13.54 -15.63 -11.88
N ASN A 94 13.88 -14.35 -11.98
CA ASN A 94 14.29 -13.73 -13.25
C ASN A 94 15.58 -14.36 -13.81
N SER A 95 16.58 -14.61 -12.96
CA SER A 95 17.81 -15.31 -13.37
C SER A 95 17.51 -16.74 -13.81
N ASP A 96 16.75 -17.50 -13.03
CA ASP A 96 16.46 -18.90 -13.36
C ASP A 96 15.64 -19.02 -14.66
N MET A 97 14.75 -18.08 -14.94
CA MET A 97 14.03 -17.97 -16.21
C MET A 97 14.98 -17.63 -17.38
N ALA A 98 15.92 -16.70 -17.19
CA ALA A 98 16.91 -16.34 -18.19
C ALA A 98 17.79 -17.53 -18.58
N ARG A 99 18.20 -18.34 -17.57
CA ARG A 99 19.10 -19.47 -17.78
C ARG A 99 18.47 -20.73 -18.34
N ALA A 100 17.18 -20.67 -18.68
CA ALA A 100 16.33 -21.82 -18.99
C ALA A 100 16.54 -23.00 -18.02
N LYS A 101 16.98 -22.71 -16.78
CA LYS A 101 17.12 -23.74 -15.77
C LYS A 101 15.70 -24.15 -15.44
N ALA A 102 15.43 -25.46 -15.55
CA ALA A 102 14.40 -26.07 -14.74
C ALA A 102 14.85 -25.91 -13.29
N SER A 103 14.73 -24.71 -12.75
CA SER A 103 15.01 -24.48 -11.33
C SER A 103 14.03 -25.38 -10.60
N ALA A 104 14.51 -26.03 -9.54
CA ALA A 104 13.65 -26.66 -8.57
C ALA A 104 12.87 -25.54 -7.86
N TYR A 105 11.92 -24.92 -8.57
CA TYR A 105 11.07 -23.87 -8.07
C TYR A 105 10.16 -24.51 -7.03
N SER A 106 10.38 -24.15 -5.78
CA SER A 106 9.55 -24.65 -4.68
C SER A 106 8.16 -24.02 -4.82
N SER A 107 7.10 -24.77 -4.52
CA SER A 107 5.70 -24.33 -4.58
C SER A 107 5.32 -23.32 -3.48
N PHE A 108 6.25 -22.44 -3.11
CA PHE A 108 6.17 -21.57 -1.94
C PHE A 108 6.88 -20.23 -2.13
N ASP A 109 7.26 -19.84 -3.35
CA ASP A 109 7.98 -18.57 -3.56
C ASP A 109 7.05 -17.35 -3.46
N LEU A 110 5.72 -17.58 -3.48
CA LEU A 110 4.67 -16.57 -3.37
C LEU A 110 4.85 -15.44 -4.38
N LEU A 111 5.27 -15.86 -5.59
CA LEU A 111 5.72 -15.01 -6.67
C LEU A 111 5.38 -15.69 -8.00
N THR A 112 4.78 -14.95 -8.92
CA THR A 112 4.50 -15.43 -10.27
C THR A 112 4.81 -14.35 -11.31
N ARG A 113 5.38 -14.77 -12.43
CA ARG A 113 5.74 -13.91 -13.56
C ARG A 113 5.42 -14.60 -14.89
N ARG A 114 4.79 -13.86 -15.80
CA ARG A 114 4.52 -14.28 -17.18
C ARG A 114 4.68 -13.09 -18.13
N PRO A 115 5.24 -13.27 -19.34
CA PRO A 115 5.21 -12.23 -20.35
C PRO A 115 3.77 -11.81 -20.65
N TRP A 116 3.48 -10.51 -20.63
CA TRP A 116 2.16 -9.96 -20.96
C TRP A 116 2.20 -9.17 -22.27
N ILE A 117 3.10 -8.19 -22.38
CA ILE A 117 3.31 -7.40 -23.60
C ILE A 117 4.81 -7.42 -23.95
N SER A 118 5.24 -8.47 -24.64
CA SER A 118 6.66 -8.75 -24.93
C SER A 118 7.39 -7.62 -25.67
N ARG A 119 6.67 -6.81 -26.46
CA ARG A 119 7.28 -5.67 -27.19
C ARG A 119 7.88 -4.61 -26.26
N PHE A 120 7.32 -4.46 -25.07
CA PHE A 120 7.74 -3.46 -24.09
C PHE A 120 8.34 -4.10 -22.83
N ASP A 121 8.62 -5.41 -22.87
CA ASP A 121 9.11 -6.15 -21.70
C ASP A 121 8.20 -6.00 -20.46
N ILE A 122 6.88 -5.91 -20.69
CA ILE A 122 5.86 -5.83 -19.63
C ILE A 122 5.45 -7.24 -19.22
N GLU A 123 5.46 -7.50 -17.92
CA GLU A 123 5.13 -8.79 -17.33
C GLU A 123 3.81 -8.74 -16.55
N PHE A 124 3.03 -9.81 -16.63
CA PHE A 124 2.04 -10.11 -15.61
C PHE A 124 2.79 -10.72 -14.43
N ALA A 125 3.17 -9.86 -13.50
CA ALA A 125 4.01 -10.21 -12.36
C ALA A 125 3.31 -9.86 -11.05
N LEU A 126 3.08 -10.86 -10.20
CA LEU A 126 2.50 -10.71 -8.87
C LEU A 126 3.43 -11.28 -7.80
N GLY A 127 3.49 -10.64 -6.64
CA GLY A 127 4.32 -11.08 -5.52
C GLY A 127 3.78 -10.63 -4.16
N VAL A 128 4.15 -11.38 -3.13
CA VAL A 128 3.70 -11.16 -1.74
C VAL A 128 4.87 -10.94 -0.81
N ASP A 129 4.77 -9.95 0.07
CA ASP A 129 5.65 -9.76 1.22
C ASP A 129 4.85 -9.27 2.44
N GLY A 130 5.53 -9.05 3.57
CA GLY A 130 4.86 -8.61 4.80
C GLY A 130 4.09 -7.30 4.63
N ILE A 131 4.67 -6.34 3.93
CA ILE A 131 4.08 -5.01 3.73
C ILE A 131 2.78 -5.11 2.94
N ASN A 132 2.81 -5.68 1.72
CA ASN A 132 1.62 -5.69 0.87
C ASN A 132 0.55 -6.69 1.36
N LEU A 133 0.94 -7.79 2.00
CA LEU A 133 0.01 -8.80 2.47
C LEU A 133 -0.86 -8.30 3.62
N SER A 134 -0.31 -7.46 4.48
CA SER A 134 -1.08 -6.80 5.55
C SER A 134 -2.19 -5.90 4.98
N LEU A 135 -1.90 -5.17 3.88
CA LEU A 135 -2.86 -4.30 3.19
C LEU A 135 -3.87 -5.09 2.35
N VAL A 136 -3.46 -6.22 1.77
CA VAL A 136 -4.35 -7.16 1.09
C VAL A 136 -5.36 -7.76 2.08
N LEU A 137 -4.93 -8.20 3.26
CA LEU A 137 -5.83 -8.76 4.27
C LEU A 137 -6.83 -7.72 4.77
N LEU A 138 -6.35 -6.50 5.04
CA LEU A 138 -7.20 -5.36 5.37
C LEU A 138 -8.23 -5.09 4.26
N THR A 139 -7.81 -5.10 2.99
CA THR A 139 -8.69 -4.89 1.83
C THR A 139 -9.79 -5.94 1.77
N CYS A 140 -9.45 -7.22 1.91
CA CYS A 140 -10.42 -8.30 1.90
C CYS A 140 -11.42 -8.21 3.05
N LEU A 141 -10.95 -7.85 4.25
CA LEU A 141 -11.82 -7.67 5.41
C LEU A 141 -12.78 -6.50 5.20
N VAL A 142 -12.26 -5.32 4.88
CA VAL A 142 -13.07 -4.10 4.70
C VAL A 142 -14.07 -4.28 3.56
N CYS A 143 -13.69 -4.90 2.43
CA CYS A 143 -14.62 -5.16 1.33
C CYS A 143 -15.71 -6.16 1.72
N THR A 144 -15.38 -7.22 2.47
CA THR A 144 -16.37 -8.18 2.98
C THR A 144 -17.39 -7.50 3.89
N LEU A 145 -16.91 -6.69 4.85
CA LEU A 145 -17.77 -5.95 5.77
C LEU A 145 -18.55 -4.84 5.04
N ALA A 146 -18.00 -4.24 4.00
CA ALA A 146 -18.70 -3.28 3.16
C ALA A 146 -19.85 -3.93 2.37
N VAL A 147 -19.69 -5.17 1.88
CA VAL A 147 -20.81 -5.92 1.27
C VAL A 147 -21.92 -6.14 2.29
N VAL A 148 -21.60 -6.58 3.52
CA VAL A 148 -22.58 -6.72 4.61
C VAL A 148 -23.25 -5.39 4.93
N ALA A 149 -22.48 -4.30 5.04
CA ALA A 149 -23.00 -2.95 5.27
C ALA A 149 -23.93 -2.47 4.15
N SER A 150 -23.72 -2.93 2.91
CA SER A 150 -24.49 -2.52 1.73
C SER A 150 -25.87 -3.19 1.60
N TRP A 151 -26.29 -4.02 2.56
CA TRP A 151 -27.58 -4.74 2.49
C TRP A 151 -28.81 -3.81 2.42
N THR A 152 -28.67 -2.52 2.79
CA THR A 152 -29.72 -1.50 2.62
C THR A 152 -29.85 -0.97 1.19
N ILE A 153 -28.88 -1.22 0.31
CA ILE A 153 -28.86 -0.67 -1.04
C ILE A 153 -29.84 -1.44 -1.93
N GLU A 154 -30.88 -0.74 -2.39
CA GLU A 154 -31.90 -1.30 -3.30
C GLU A 154 -31.76 -0.81 -4.74
N LYS A 155 -31.33 0.45 -4.92
CA LYS A 155 -31.22 1.10 -6.21
C LYS A 155 -30.11 0.46 -7.04
N TYR A 156 -30.42 -0.01 -8.25
CA TYR A 156 -29.46 -0.56 -9.21
C TYR A 156 -28.48 -1.59 -8.59
N LEU A 157 -28.96 -2.43 -7.67
CA LEU A 157 -28.16 -3.35 -6.86
C LEU A 157 -27.14 -4.17 -7.66
N LYS A 158 -27.53 -4.71 -8.81
CA LYS A 158 -26.65 -5.48 -9.70
C LYS A 158 -25.38 -4.69 -10.08
N GLY A 159 -25.55 -3.45 -10.53
CA GLY A 159 -24.44 -2.57 -10.90
C GLY A 159 -23.60 -2.18 -9.70
N TYR A 160 -24.23 -1.94 -8.55
CA TYR A 160 -23.53 -1.60 -7.30
C TYR A 160 -22.55 -2.71 -6.89
N LEU A 161 -23.03 -3.96 -6.80
CA LEU A 161 -22.22 -5.10 -6.37
C LEU A 161 -21.11 -5.42 -7.39
N ALA A 162 -21.42 -5.37 -8.69
CA ALA A 162 -20.42 -5.59 -9.73
C ALA A 162 -19.29 -4.57 -9.67
N LEU A 163 -19.60 -3.28 -9.47
CA LEU A 163 -18.59 -2.22 -9.33
C LEU A 163 -17.80 -2.36 -8.02
N LEU A 164 -18.43 -2.73 -6.91
CA LEU A 164 -17.73 -2.95 -5.63
C LEU A 164 -16.72 -4.10 -5.74
N LEU A 165 -17.09 -5.20 -6.40
CA LEU A 165 -16.18 -6.32 -6.63
C LEU A 165 -15.08 -5.98 -7.63
N LEU A 166 -15.38 -5.22 -8.69
CA LEU A 166 -14.36 -4.73 -9.62
C LEU A 166 -13.39 -3.76 -8.93
N LEU A 167 -13.88 -2.92 -8.01
CA LEU A 167 -13.05 -2.08 -7.15
C LEU A 167 -12.10 -2.93 -6.31
N GLN A 168 -12.61 -3.99 -5.68
CA GLN A 168 -11.78 -4.91 -4.90
C GLN A 168 -10.68 -5.57 -5.75
N THR A 169 -11.00 -6.05 -6.96
CA THR A 169 -10.00 -6.57 -7.90
C THR A 169 -8.93 -5.54 -8.26
N GLY A 170 -9.34 -4.30 -8.56
CA GLY A 170 -8.40 -3.22 -8.87
C GLY A 170 -7.44 -2.94 -7.72
N VAL A 171 -7.94 -2.87 -6.49
CA VAL A 171 -7.10 -2.64 -5.31
C VAL A 171 -6.16 -3.81 -5.03
N LEU A 172 -6.67 -5.05 -5.04
CA LEU A 172 -5.84 -6.24 -4.78
C LEU A 172 -4.75 -6.41 -5.83
N GLY A 173 -5.08 -6.18 -7.10
CA GLY A 173 -4.10 -6.18 -8.18
C GLY A 173 -3.01 -5.13 -7.97
N ALA A 174 -3.36 -3.91 -7.53
CA ALA A 174 -2.39 -2.86 -7.28
C ALA A 174 -1.42 -3.21 -6.12
N PHE A 175 -1.90 -3.81 -5.02
CA PHE A 175 -0.99 -4.21 -3.92
C PHE A 175 -0.07 -5.38 -4.28
N LEU A 176 -0.53 -6.31 -5.12
CA LEU A 176 0.22 -7.51 -5.46
C LEU A 176 1.12 -7.35 -6.69
N SER A 177 0.96 -6.28 -7.47
CA SER A 177 1.76 -6.04 -8.67
C SER A 177 3.24 -5.79 -8.34
N ILE A 178 4.11 -6.50 -9.04
CA ILE A 178 5.58 -6.32 -9.00
C ILE A 178 6.14 -5.94 -10.39
N ASP A 179 5.27 -5.37 -11.23
CA ASP A 179 5.61 -4.70 -12.48
C ASP A 179 4.94 -3.31 -12.42
N LEU A 180 5.70 -2.24 -12.68
CA LEU A 180 5.22 -0.86 -12.54
C LEU A 180 4.07 -0.53 -13.50
N PHE A 181 4.07 -1.10 -14.71
CA PHE A 181 3.01 -0.89 -15.67
C PHE A 181 1.75 -1.65 -15.25
N LEU A 182 1.89 -2.90 -14.81
CA LEU A 182 0.77 -3.67 -14.25
C LEU A 182 0.17 -2.97 -13.01
N PHE A 183 1.03 -2.47 -12.11
CA PHE A 183 0.62 -1.66 -10.97
C PHE A 183 -0.23 -0.47 -11.43
N TYR A 184 0.25 0.30 -12.41
CA TYR A 184 -0.46 1.46 -12.95
C TYR A 184 -1.82 1.09 -13.55
N VAL A 185 -1.91 -0.02 -14.29
CA VAL A 185 -3.19 -0.50 -14.84
C VAL A 185 -4.20 -0.77 -13.74
N PHE A 186 -3.83 -1.53 -12.69
CA PHE A 186 -4.73 -1.78 -11.58
C PHE A 186 -5.06 -0.51 -10.78
N TYR A 187 -4.08 0.39 -10.65
CA TYR A 187 -4.22 1.69 -10.00
C TYR A 187 -5.29 2.56 -10.67
N GLU A 188 -5.35 2.56 -12.01
CA GLU A 188 -6.39 3.26 -12.78
C GLU A 188 -7.72 2.51 -12.82
N VAL A 189 -7.68 1.18 -12.97
CA VAL A 189 -8.88 0.33 -13.04
C VAL A 189 -9.75 0.52 -11.80
N MET A 190 -9.18 0.69 -10.61
CA MET A 190 -9.98 0.94 -9.40
C MET A 190 -10.64 2.33 -9.35
N LEU A 191 -10.13 3.34 -10.07
CA LEU A 191 -10.73 4.69 -10.08
C LEU A 191 -12.10 4.69 -10.76
N LEU A 192 -12.26 3.89 -11.81
CA LEU A 192 -13.49 3.83 -12.61
C LEU A 192 -14.70 3.34 -11.77
N PRO A 193 -14.64 2.18 -11.07
CA PRO A 193 -15.71 1.79 -10.16
C PRO A 193 -15.98 2.82 -9.07
N MET A 194 -14.92 3.40 -8.50
CA MET A 194 -15.06 4.37 -7.42
C MET A 194 -15.83 5.62 -7.87
N TYR A 195 -15.54 6.12 -9.08
CA TYR A 195 -16.27 7.23 -9.69
C TYR A 195 -17.77 6.95 -9.77
N PHE A 196 -18.16 5.78 -10.29
CA PHE A 196 -19.57 5.42 -10.44
C PHE A 196 -20.25 5.17 -9.09
N LEU A 197 -19.56 4.52 -8.14
CA LEU A 197 -20.07 4.24 -6.81
C LEU A 197 -20.42 5.55 -6.07
N ILE A 198 -19.56 6.57 -6.17
CA ILE A 198 -19.87 7.92 -5.64
C ILE A 198 -20.97 8.57 -6.49
N GLY A 199 -20.82 8.64 -7.81
CA GLY A 199 -21.67 9.45 -8.70
C GLY A 199 -23.11 8.98 -8.84
N LEU A 200 -23.39 7.69 -8.67
CA LEU A 200 -24.73 7.10 -8.86
C LEU A 200 -25.49 6.83 -7.55
N TRP A 201 -24.77 6.47 -6.48
CA TRP A 201 -25.34 6.13 -5.17
C TRP A 201 -25.09 7.16 -4.08
N GLY A 202 -24.26 8.16 -4.33
CA GLY A 202 -23.98 9.20 -3.34
C GLY A 202 -25.13 10.17 -3.07
N GLY A 203 -24.84 11.15 -2.20
CA GLY A 203 -25.74 12.20 -1.72
C GLY A 203 -26.05 13.31 -2.73
N GLY A 204 -26.41 14.49 -2.22
CA GLY A 204 -26.90 15.62 -3.01
C GLY A 204 -25.88 16.20 -4.00
N ARG A 205 -24.60 16.29 -3.61
CA ARG A 205 -23.51 16.83 -4.45
C ARG A 205 -22.64 15.74 -5.10
N ARG A 206 -23.14 14.52 -5.18
CA ARG A 206 -22.41 13.34 -5.68
C ARG A 206 -21.69 13.52 -7.01
N LYS A 207 -22.29 14.24 -7.98
CA LYS A 207 -21.66 14.49 -9.29
C LYS A 207 -20.40 15.33 -9.15
N TYR A 208 -20.47 16.41 -8.38
CA TYR A 208 -19.33 17.28 -8.09
C TYR A 208 -18.23 16.50 -7.36
N ALA A 209 -18.59 15.75 -6.32
CA ALA A 209 -17.64 14.95 -5.54
C ALA A 209 -16.94 13.87 -6.39
N ALA A 210 -17.70 13.12 -7.20
CA ALA A 210 -17.15 12.09 -8.08
C ALA A 210 -16.20 12.68 -9.13
N VAL A 211 -16.56 13.79 -9.77
CA VAL A 211 -15.70 14.47 -10.75
C VAL A 211 -14.45 15.04 -10.08
N LYS A 212 -14.58 15.68 -8.92
CA LYS A 212 -13.44 16.20 -8.16
C LYS A 212 -12.47 15.08 -7.76
N PHE A 213 -12.99 13.96 -7.26
CA PHE A 213 -12.21 12.76 -6.95
C PHE A 213 -11.39 12.27 -8.17
N VAL A 214 -12.05 12.10 -9.33
CA VAL A 214 -11.37 11.65 -10.54
C VAL A 214 -10.34 12.65 -11.04
N ILE A 215 -10.65 13.95 -11.08
CA ILE A 215 -9.69 14.96 -11.57
C ILE A 215 -8.43 14.99 -10.71
N TYR A 216 -8.58 14.98 -9.38
CA TYR A 216 -7.43 14.97 -8.48
C TYR A 216 -6.59 13.71 -8.68
N THR A 217 -7.24 12.54 -8.65
CA THR A 217 -6.52 11.26 -8.76
C THR A 217 -5.90 11.09 -10.14
N LEU A 218 -6.59 11.45 -11.23
CA LEU A 218 -6.05 11.42 -12.58
C LEU A 218 -4.85 12.35 -12.75
N PHE A 219 -4.89 13.56 -12.17
CA PHE A 219 -3.75 14.48 -12.19
C PHE A 219 -2.50 13.84 -11.58
N GLY A 220 -2.63 13.23 -10.39
CA GLY A 220 -1.52 12.48 -9.78
C GLY A 220 -1.08 11.29 -10.65
N SER A 221 -2.03 10.59 -11.24
CA SER A 221 -1.77 9.37 -12.02
C SER A 221 -1.07 9.65 -13.36
N VAL A 222 -1.36 10.78 -14.01
CA VAL A 222 -0.62 11.22 -15.20
C VAL A 222 0.85 11.51 -14.85
N GLY A 223 1.09 12.14 -13.70
CA GLY A 223 2.46 12.34 -13.19
C GLY A 223 3.18 11.01 -12.92
N LEU A 224 2.49 10.08 -12.26
CA LEU A 224 2.99 8.72 -12.02
C LEU A 224 3.33 7.99 -13.34
N LEU A 225 2.46 8.07 -14.35
CA LEU A 225 2.72 7.47 -15.67
C LEU A 225 3.94 8.08 -16.34
N ALA A 226 4.10 9.40 -16.28
CA ALA A 226 5.28 10.09 -16.82
C ALA A 226 6.57 9.61 -16.13
N ALA A 227 6.55 9.42 -14.81
CA ALA A 227 7.66 8.85 -14.07
C ALA A 227 7.97 7.40 -14.48
N ILE A 228 6.94 6.56 -14.64
CA ILE A 228 7.09 5.17 -15.09
C ILE A 228 7.72 5.10 -16.49
N ILE A 229 7.28 5.97 -17.41
CA ILE A 229 7.87 6.06 -18.76
C ILE A 229 9.33 6.56 -18.70
N ALA A 230 9.63 7.55 -17.84
CA ALA A 230 10.98 8.03 -17.66
C ALA A 230 11.91 6.96 -17.07
N LEU A 231 11.42 6.12 -16.16
CA LEU A 231 12.18 4.99 -15.62
C LEU A 231 12.37 3.88 -16.66
N TYR A 232 11.39 3.66 -17.54
CA TYR A 232 11.53 2.69 -18.63
C TYR A 232 12.65 3.03 -19.61
N SER A 233 12.98 4.32 -19.81
CA SER A 233 14.08 4.71 -20.71
C SER A 233 15.47 4.37 -20.17
N VAL A 234 15.57 3.95 -18.91
CA VAL A 234 16.82 3.57 -18.26
C VAL A 234 17.31 2.23 -18.80
N ASN A 235 18.59 2.15 -19.15
CA ASN A 235 19.23 0.92 -19.59
C ASN A 235 19.74 0.13 -18.37
N VAL A 236 19.10 -1.00 -18.09
CA VAL A 236 19.35 -1.84 -16.91
C VAL A 236 20.27 -3.03 -17.18
N ARG A 237 20.96 -3.07 -18.33
CA ARG A 237 21.77 -4.22 -18.77
C ARG A 237 22.77 -4.75 -17.73
N ASP A 238 23.31 -3.88 -16.88
CA ASP A 238 24.34 -4.22 -15.89
C ASP A 238 23.74 -4.72 -14.56
N PHE A 239 22.41 -4.72 -14.44
CA PHE A 239 21.65 -5.11 -13.25
C PHE A 239 20.85 -6.40 -13.43
N VAL A 240 20.76 -6.92 -14.66
CA VAL A 240 20.07 -8.15 -15.03
C VAL A 240 21.06 -9.27 -15.35
N ASP A 241 20.61 -10.52 -15.33
CA ASP A 241 21.47 -11.68 -15.62
C ASP A 241 22.11 -11.57 -17.01
N THR A 242 23.40 -11.93 -17.10
CA THR A 242 24.18 -11.84 -18.34
C THR A 242 23.58 -12.67 -19.47
N GLU A 243 22.85 -13.74 -19.16
CA GLU A 243 22.16 -14.53 -20.18
C GLU A 243 21.02 -13.76 -20.86
N VAL A 244 20.36 -12.83 -20.15
CA VAL A 244 19.36 -11.92 -20.76
C VAL A 244 20.04 -10.98 -21.76
N VAL A 245 21.23 -10.48 -21.41
CA VAL A 245 22.03 -9.61 -22.29
C VAL A 245 22.48 -10.35 -23.54
N GLU A 246 22.96 -11.59 -23.39
CA GLU A 246 23.39 -12.43 -24.50
C GLU A 246 22.22 -12.80 -25.42
N ALA A 247 21.05 -13.15 -24.87
CA ALA A 247 19.86 -13.42 -25.64
C ALA A 247 19.44 -12.20 -26.47
N ARG A 248 19.41 -11.01 -25.86
CA ARG A 248 19.06 -9.76 -26.56
C ARG A 248 20.13 -9.36 -27.60
N ALA A 249 21.40 -9.64 -27.34
CA ALA A 249 22.47 -9.40 -28.31
C ALA A 249 22.32 -10.29 -29.55
N ALA A 250 21.96 -11.56 -29.33
CA ALA A 250 21.68 -12.49 -30.41
C ALA A 250 20.47 -12.03 -31.24
N ASP A 251 19.40 -11.55 -30.59
CA ASP A 251 18.22 -10.99 -31.27
C ASP A 251 18.62 -9.78 -32.13
N LEU A 252 19.40 -8.85 -31.59
CA LEU A 252 19.85 -7.66 -32.31
C LEU A 252 20.74 -8.00 -33.53
N HIS A 253 21.61 -9.01 -33.39
CA HIS A 253 22.43 -9.51 -34.50
C HIS A 253 21.57 -10.19 -35.58
N ARG A 254 20.51 -10.91 -35.19
CA ARG A 254 19.56 -11.51 -36.14
C ARG A 254 18.76 -10.45 -36.89
N ASP A 255 18.33 -9.40 -36.21
CA ASP A 255 17.55 -8.31 -36.82
C ASP A 255 18.43 -7.40 -37.69
N ASN A 256 19.72 -7.32 -37.37
CA ASN A 256 20.68 -6.51 -38.11
C ASN A 256 21.98 -7.28 -38.39
N HIS A 257 21.95 -8.11 -39.44
CA HIS A 257 23.09 -8.92 -39.90
C HIS A 257 24.37 -8.14 -40.24
N SER A 258 24.31 -6.80 -40.33
CA SER A 258 25.50 -5.96 -40.56
C SER A 258 26.33 -5.71 -39.29
N LEU A 259 25.76 -5.94 -38.10
CA LEU A 259 26.48 -5.84 -36.83
C LEU A 259 27.18 -7.16 -36.53
N SER A 260 28.45 -7.12 -36.10
CA SER A 260 29.07 -8.30 -35.48
C SER A 260 28.38 -8.62 -34.14
N LEU A 261 28.49 -9.85 -33.63
CA LEU A 261 27.93 -10.20 -32.31
C LEU A 261 28.53 -9.35 -31.18
N ASP A 262 29.81 -9.00 -31.27
CA ASP A 262 30.47 -8.16 -30.26
C ASP A 262 29.99 -6.70 -30.35
N ASP A 263 29.75 -6.18 -31.55
CA ASP A 263 29.11 -4.87 -31.74
C ASP A 263 27.66 -4.87 -31.25
N ALA A 264 26.94 -5.98 -31.47
CA ALA A 264 25.58 -6.14 -30.97
C ALA A 264 25.58 -6.12 -29.43
N ARG A 265 26.45 -6.90 -28.76
CA ARG A 265 26.63 -6.90 -27.30
C ARG A 265 26.97 -5.52 -26.74
N ALA A 266 27.78 -4.74 -27.45
CA ALA A 266 28.13 -3.39 -27.04
C ALA A 266 26.93 -2.42 -27.12
N ARG A 267 26.01 -2.64 -28.06
CA ARG A 267 24.84 -1.79 -28.34
C ARG A 267 23.54 -2.27 -27.69
N VAL A 268 23.53 -3.43 -27.04
CA VAL A 268 22.33 -3.93 -26.34
C VAL A 268 21.88 -2.94 -25.26
N GLU A 269 20.61 -2.60 -25.33
CA GLU A 269 19.87 -1.92 -24.29
C GLU A 269 18.80 -2.86 -23.74
N ILE A 270 18.65 -2.87 -22.41
CA ILE A 270 17.61 -3.62 -21.73
C ILE A 270 16.79 -2.63 -20.94
N HIS A 271 15.48 -2.70 -21.12
CA HIS A 271 14.50 -1.89 -20.41
C HIS A 271 13.58 -2.81 -19.62
N THR A 272 13.05 -2.33 -18.51
CA THR A 272 12.16 -3.14 -17.67
C THR A 272 11.19 -2.26 -16.88
N PHE A 273 10.02 -2.82 -16.57
CA PHE A 273 9.09 -2.27 -15.59
C PHE A 273 9.24 -2.94 -14.22
N ASP A 274 10.24 -3.80 -14.02
CA ASP A 274 10.53 -4.43 -12.73
C ASP A 274 11.08 -3.41 -11.70
N PRO A 275 10.31 -3.08 -10.64
CA PRO A 275 10.68 -2.07 -9.68
C PRO A 275 11.92 -2.47 -8.85
N PHE A 276 12.21 -3.75 -8.68
CA PHE A 276 13.36 -4.22 -7.90
C PHE A 276 14.67 -3.99 -8.66
N THR A 277 14.71 -4.31 -9.96
CA THR A 277 15.83 -3.97 -10.82
C THR A 277 16.07 -2.46 -10.87
N LEU A 278 15.01 -1.66 -11.01
CA LEU A 278 15.11 -0.19 -11.01
C LEU A 278 15.55 0.37 -9.65
N THR A 279 15.17 -0.27 -8.55
CA THR A 279 15.63 0.10 -7.19
C THR A 279 17.15 -0.06 -7.06
N ARG A 280 17.73 -1.14 -7.60
CA ARG A 280 19.19 -1.31 -7.65
C ARG A 280 19.88 -0.25 -8.50
N VAL A 281 19.26 0.16 -9.61
CA VAL A 281 19.75 1.29 -10.41
C VAL A 281 19.74 2.57 -9.58
N GLY A 282 18.62 2.87 -8.91
CA GLY A 282 18.49 4.03 -8.02
C GLY A 282 19.54 4.06 -6.92
N ALA A 283 19.80 2.90 -6.29
CA ALA A 283 20.85 2.73 -5.29
C ALA A 283 22.26 3.01 -5.86
N ALA A 284 22.58 2.47 -7.04
CA ALA A 284 23.85 2.71 -7.70
C ALA A 284 24.02 4.19 -8.08
N VAL A 285 22.96 4.82 -8.59
CA VAL A 285 22.95 6.26 -8.91
C VAL A 285 23.20 7.11 -7.67
N MET A 286 22.58 6.78 -6.53
CA MET A 286 22.82 7.51 -5.29
C MET A 286 24.29 7.47 -4.88
N LEU A 287 24.93 6.30 -4.94
CA LEU A 287 26.36 6.16 -4.64
C LEU A 287 27.23 6.96 -5.60
N VAL A 288 26.94 6.94 -6.91
CA VAL A 288 27.66 7.76 -7.90
C VAL A 288 27.48 9.25 -7.64
N LEU A 289 26.26 9.73 -7.41
CA LEU A 289 25.97 11.15 -7.17
C LEU A 289 26.57 11.68 -5.87
N ASN A 290 26.78 10.79 -4.89
CA ASN A 290 27.47 11.08 -3.63
C ASN A 290 29.00 10.94 -3.72
N GLY A 291 29.55 10.54 -4.88
CA GLY A 291 30.99 10.34 -5.07
C GLY A 291 31.55 9.08 -4.40
N GLN A 292 30.69 8.09 -4.14
CA GLN A 292 31.00 6.82 -3.45
C GLN A 292 30.93 5.61 -4.39
N GLU A 293 31.33 5.78 -5.65
CA GLU A 293 31.28 4.74 -6.68
C GLU A 293 32.21 3.54 -6.41
N ASP A 294 33.23 3.73 -5.57
CA ASP A 294 34.13 2.70 -5.08
C ASP A 294 33.41 1.63 -4.25
N ARG A 295 32.30 2.01 -3.60
CA ARG A 295 31.44 1.11 -2.82
C ARG A 295 30.59 0.21 -3.72
N ILE A 296 30.42 0.49 -5.01
CA ILE A 296 29.57 -0.33 -5.87
C ILE A 296 30.30 -1.64 -6.20
N ALA A 297 29.66 -2.77 -5.89
CA ALA A 297 30.18 -4.11 -6.16
C ALA A 297 29.26 -4.93 -7.08
N VAL A 298 29.87 -5.97 -7.63
CA VAL A 298 29.21 -7.03 -8.40
C VAL A 298 28.71 -8.10 -7.44
N ARG A 299 27.51 -8.60 -7.67
CA ARG A 299 26.94 -9.71 -6.89
C ARG A 299 27.66 -11.04 -7.19
N ASP A 300 27.76 -11.89 -6.18
CA ASP A 300 28.30 -13.24 -6.32
C ASP A 300 27.24 -14.18 -6.91
N LYS A 301 25.98 -14.04 -6.46
CA LYS A 301 24.81 -14.79 -6.93
C LYS A 301 23.66 -13.84 -7.30
N PRO A 302 22.67 -14.30 -8.09
CA PRO A 302 21.48 -13.51 -8.39
C PRO A 302 20.74 -13.04 -7.13
N ALA A 303 20.47 -13.95 -6.19
CA ALA A 303 20.04 -13.64 -4.83
C ALA A 303 21.24 -13.71 -3.88
N ASP A 304 21.77 -12.54 -3.51
CA ASP A 304 22.84 -12.40 -2.52
C ASP A 304 22.28 -11.99 -1.16
N GLU A 305 22.93 -12.46 -0.08
CA GLU A 305 22.62 -12.04 1.28
C GLU A 305 22.94 -10.56 1.50
N HIS A 306 22.00 -9.85 2.13
CA HIS A 306 22.25 -8.54 2.73
C HIS A 306 23.13 -8.73 3.99
N LEU A 307 24.44 -8.96 3.80
CA LEU A 307 25.40 -9.20 4.89
C LEU A 307 25.40 -8.07 5.94
N PRO A 308 25.75 -8.32 7.23
CA PRO A 308 25.58 -7.34 8.31
C PRO A 308 26.63 -6.22 8.35
N ASN A 309 26.20 -5.07 8.87
CA ASN A 309 26.89 -3.96 9.56
C ASN A 309 28.42 -3.82 9.44
N ASP A 310 28.87 -3.37 8.27
CA ASP A 310 29.99 -2.41 8.25
C ASP A 310 29.67 -1.32 7.21
N ALA A 311 29.59 -0.05 7.66
CA ALA A 311 29.23 1.09 6.82
C ALA A 311 30.27 1.34 5.69
N SER A 312 31.47 0.78 5.86
CA SER A 312 32.57 0.77 4.88
C SER A 312 32.42 -0.28 3.78
N THR A 313 31.39 -1.13 3.84
CA THR A 313 31.27 -2.31 2.96
C THR A 313 30.76 -1.94 1.58
N ALA A 314 31.27 -2.67 0.60
CA ALA A 314 30.76 -2.64 -0.76
C ALA A 314 29.29 -3.07 -0.84
N VAL A 315 28.49 -2.33 -1.61
CA VAL A 315 27.08 -2.59 -1.89
C VAL A 315 26.99 -3.36 -3.21
N LYS A 316 26.57 -4.61 -3.14
CA LYS A 316 26.49 -5.50 -4.30
C LYS A 316 25.23 -5.22 -5.13
N LEU A 317 25.38 -4.49 -6.23
CA LEU A 317 24.26 -4.01 -7.05
C LEU A 317 24.29 -4.59 -8.47
N PHE A 318 25.47 -4.67 -9.10
CA PHE A 318 25.60 -5.19 -10.45
C PHE A 318 25.36 -6.69 -10.51
N ALA A 319 24.87 -7.17 -11.65
CA ALA A 319 24.65 -8.58 -11.88
C ALA A 319 25.98 -9.37 -11.94
N PRO A 320 25.98 -10.66 -11.55
CA PRO A 320 27.18 -11.48 -11.60
C PRO A 320 27.82 -11.52 -12.99
N GLY A 321 29.15 -11.39 -13.06
CA GLY A 321 29.93 -11.45 -14.31
C GLY A 321 30.06 -10.13 -15.08
N VAL A 322 29.52 -9.03 -14.55
CA VAL A 322 29.65 -7.69 -15.15
C VAL A 322 31.00 -7.06 -14.81
N ASP A 323 31.66 -6.41 -15.78
CA ASP A 323 32.81 -5.54 -15.50
C ASP A 323 32.35 -4.25 -14.81
N ARG A 324 32.72 -4.13 -13.53
CA ARG A 324 32.40 -2.98 -12.67
C ARG A 324 32.78 -1.65 -13.30
N THR A 325 33.97 -1.53 -13.88
CA THR A 325 34.49 -0.24 -14.35
C THR A 325 33.71 0.24 -15.57
N ALA A 326 33.46 -0.67 -16.52
CA ALA A 326 32.64 -0.37 -17.69
C ALA A 326 31.18 -0.11 -17.32
N ALA A 327 30.62 -0.82 -16.33
CA ALA A 327 29.24 -0.62 -15.86
C ALA A 327 29.05 0.76 -15.21
N ILE A 328 29.99 1.21 -14.38
CA ILE A 328 29.96 2.57 -13.80
C ILE A 328 30.03 3.63 -14.89
N ALA A 329 30.92 3.45 -15.88
CA ALA A 329 31.03 4.38 -17.00
C ALA A 329 29.73 4.47 -17.81
N ARG A 330 29.07 3.34 -18.09
CA ARG A 330 27.75 3.30 -18.73
C ARG A 330 26.68 3.96 -17.89
N LEU A 331 26.62 3.68 -16.59
CA LEU A 331 25.64 4.27 -15.68
C LEU A 331 25.74 5.80 -15.63
N LYS A 332 26.97 6.33 -15.53
CA LYS A 332 27.24 7.77 -15.56
C LYS A 332 26.80 8.46 -16.86
N ALA A 333 26.81 7.73 -17.98
CA ALA A 333 26.38 8.25 -19.27
C ALA A 333 24.85 8.36 -19.42
N GLN A 334 24.09 7.69 -18.55
CA GLN A 334 22.62 7.70 -18.61
C GLN A 334 22.01 8.93 -17.91
N SER A 335 20.86 9.38 -18.40
CA SER A 335 20.12 10.52 -17.82
C SER A 335 19.69 10.27 -16.36
N VAL A 336 19.48 9.01 -15.97
CA VAL A 336 19.11 8.64 -14.60
C VAL A 336 20.17 9.05 -13.57
N CYS A 337 21.44 9.14 -13.98
CA CYS A 337 22.56 9.55 -13.15
C CYS A 337 22.76 11.07 -13.10
N THR A 338 21.68 11.84 -13.26
CA THR A 338 21.67 13.31 -13.11
C THR A 338 20.77 13.71 -11.94
N ARG A 339 21.11 14.82 -11.27
CA ARG A 339 20.33 15.31 -10.13
C ARG A 339 18.94 15.74 -10.57
N GLU A 340 18.85 16.35 -11.75
CA GLU A 340 17.63 16.84 -12.36
C GLU A 340 16.65 15.69 -12.61
N PHE A 341 17.13 14.58 -13.20
CA PHE A 341 16.30 13.40 -13.42
C PHE A 341 15.78 12.83 -12.08
N GLN A 342 16.66 12.68 -11.09
CA GLN A 342 16.28 12.16 -9.77
C GLN A 342 15.22 13.03 -9.11
N TYR A 343 15.37 14.36 -9.12
CA TYR A 343 14.38 15.27 -8.55
C TYR A 343 13.04 15.24 -9.29
N ILE A 344 13.05 15.27 -10.63
CA ILE A 344 11.84 15.28 -11.45
C ILE A 344 11.06 13.98 -11.25
N VAL A 345 11.72 12.83 -11.39
CA VAL A 345 11.07 11.52 -11.27
C VAL A 345 10.57 11.31 -9.84
N PHE A 346 11.36 11.65 -8.81
CA PHE A 346 10.90 11.57 -7.43
C PHE A 346 9.70 12.48 -7.18
N ALA A 347 9.70 13.72 -7.66
CA ALA A 347 8.57 14.64 -7.49
C ALA A 347 7.31 14.12 -8.18
N LEU A 348 7.42 13.55 -9.38
CA LEU A 348 6.30 12.95 -10.11
C LEU A 348 5.73 11.73 -9.38
N LEU A 349 6.59 10.81 -8.91
CA LEU A 349 6.19 9.66 -8.09
C LEU A 349 5.53 10.14 -6.79
N PHE A 350 6.18 11.08 -6.08
CA PHE A 350 5.70 11.62 -4.83
C PHE A 350 4.34 12.28 -5.00
N ILE A 351 4.14 13.18 -5.97
CA ILE A 351 2.85 13.82 -6.23
C ILE A 351 1.78 12.78 -6.59
N GLY A 352 2.11 11.80 -7.42
CA GLY A 352 1.19 10.73 -7.81
C GLY A 352 0.61 9.97 -6.62
N PHE A 353 1.45 9.64 -5.64
CA PHE A 353 1.03 8.98 -4.42
C PHE A 353 0.47 9.94 -3.36
N ALA A 354 1.02 11.15 -3.24
CA ALA A 354 0.61 12.20 -2.30
C ALA A 354 -0.87 12.59 -2.45
N VAL A 355 -1.39 12.61 -3.67
CA VAL A 355 -2.83 12.82 -3.92
C VAL A 355 -3.66 11.74 -3.24
N LYS A 356 -3.21 10.48 -3.25
CA LYS A 356 -3.88 9.35 -2.60
C LYS A 356 -3.61 9.23 -1.10
N VAL A 357 -2.49 9.76 -0.58
CA VAL A 357 -2.19 9.87 0.87
C VAL A 357 -2.94 11.04 1.54
N PRO A 358 -3.93 11.61 0.86
CA PRO A 358 -4.32 13.03 0.90
C PRO A 358 -3.47 13.92 1.82
N ILE A 359 -2.26 14.30 1.39
CA ILE A 359 -1.44 15.28 2.13
C ILE A 359 -1.80 16.73 1.76
N VAL A 360 -1.43 17.70 2.58
CA VAL A 360 -1.55 19.12 2.22
C VAL A 360 -0.57 19.47 1.09
N PRO A 361 -0.99 20.17 0.01
CA PRO A 361 -2.30 20.76 -0.28
C PRO A 361 -3.27 19.86 -1.11
N LEU A 362 -2.88 18.63 -1.41
CA LEU A 362 -3.56 17.70 -2.32
C LEU A 362 -4.66 16.85 -1.67
N HIS A 363 -5.31 17.33 -0.59
CA HIS A 363 -6.29 16.57 0.19
C HIS A 363 -7.74 16.97 -0.05
N SER A 364 -8.01 18.10 -0.70
CA SER A 364 -9.35 18.73 -0.70
C SER A 364 -10.46 17.89 -1.34
N TRP A 365 -10.10 16.89 -2.15
CA TRP A 365 -11.05 15.95 -2.76
C TRP A 365 -11.64 14.98 -1.74
N LEU A 366 -10.89 14.66 -0.67
CA LEU A 366 -11.22 13.61 0.28
C LEU A 366 -12.48 13.92 1.11
N PRO A 367 -12.62 15.11 1.75
CA PRO A 367 -13.83 15.43 2.51
C PRO A 367 -15.08 15.43 1.63
N ASP A 368 -15.00 16.01 0.43
CA ASP A 368 -16.12 16.07 -0.50
C ASP A 368 -16.53 14.65 -0.98
N ALA A 369 -15.55 13.78 -1.26
CA ALA A 369 -15.80 12.41 -1.63
C ALA A 369 -16.51 11.63 -0.52
N HIS A 370 -16.04 11.71 0.73
CA HIS A 370 -16.63 10.98 1.85
C HIS A 370 -18.03 11.44 2.24
N VAL A 371 -18.25 12.75 2.23
CA VAL A 371 -19.55 13.35 2.56
C VAL A 371 -20.63 12.81 1.63
N GLU A 372 -20.31 12.71 0.34
CA GLU A 372 -21.26 12.28 -0.67
C GLU A 372 -21.29 10.76 -0.85
N ALA A 373 -20.21 10.04 -0.56
CA ALA A 373 -20.17 8.60 -0.75
C ALA A 373 -21.16 7.83 0.16
N PRO A 374 -21.77 6.75 -0.35
CA PRO A 374 -22.50 5.77 0.46
C PRO A 374 -21.62 5.21 1.57
N THR A 375 -22.23 4.79 2.69
CA THR A 375 -21.50 4.27 3.86
C THR A 375 -20.48 3.18 3.51
N PRO A 376 -20.82 2.10 2.76
CA PRO A 376 -19.84 1.06 2.44
C PRO A 376 -18.70 1.55 1.52
N VAL A 377 -19.00 2.53 0.67
CA VAL A 377 -18.02 3.14 -0.24
C VAL A 377 -17.06 4.03 0.55
N SER A 378 -17.55 4.78 1.55
CA SER A 378 -16.70 5.52 2.48
C SER A 378 -15.81 4.60 3.33
N MET A 379 -16.31 3.42 3.73
CA MET A 379 -15.49 2.42 4.43
C MET A 379 -14.30 2.00 3.56
N ILE A 380 -14.52 1.61 2.30
CA ILE A 380 -13.44 1.19 1.40
C ILE A 380 -12.51 2.36 1.06
N LEU A 381 -13.06 3.55 0.81
CA LEU A 381 -12.28 4.74 0.49
C LEU A 381 -11.29 5.06 1.62
N ALA A 382 -11.79 5.23 2.85
CA ALA A 382 -10.95 5.59 3.99
C ALA A 382 -10.07 4.41 4.38
N GLY A 383 -10.64 3.22 4.45
CA GLY A 383 -10.00 2.00 4.94
C GLY A 383 -8.84 1.54 4.08
N VAL A 384 -8.95 1.71 2.76
CA VAL A 384 -8.09 0.99 1.82
C VAL A 384 -7.44 1.91 0.78
N LEU A 385 -8.22 2.73 0.07
CA LEU A 385 -7.68 3.50 -1.07
C LEU A 385 -6.57 4.47 -0.66
N LEU A 386 -6.66 5.03 0.55
CA LEU A 386 -5.65 5.95 1.08
C LEU A 386 -4.30 5.24 1.33
N LYS A 387 -4.35 3.94 1.66
CA LYS A 387 -3.16 3.15 2.02
C LYS A 387 -2.33 2.82 0.78
N LEU A 388 -2.95 2.78 -0.40
CA LEU A 388 -2.22 2.59 -1.63
C LEU A 388 -1.24 3.74 -1.92
N GLY A 389 -1.57 4.96 -1.48
CA GLY A 389 -0.64 6.08 -1.55
C GLY A 389 0.60 5.85 -0.66
N GLY A 390 0.39 5.46 0.60
CA GLY A 390 1.50 5.19 1.52
C GLY A 390 2.35 4.01 1.08
N TYR A 391 1.69 2.94 0.61
CA TYR A 391 2.33 1.79 -0.02
C TYR A 391 3.18 2.19 -1.22
N GLY A 392 2.67 3.05 -2.11
CA GLY A 392 3.42 3.52 -3.27
C GLY A 392 4.64 4.38 -2.90
N LEU A 393 4.55 5.18 -1.83
CA LEU A 393 5.71 5.91 -1.31
C LEU A 393 6.81 4.96 -0.80
N ILE A 394 6.42 3.93 -0.04
CA ILE A 394 7.33 2.92 0.50
C ILE A 394 7.96 2.08 -0.62
N ARG A 395 7.12 1.55 -1.53
CA ARG A 395 7.55 0.55 -2.52
C ARG A 395 8.23 1.15 -3.73
N PHE A 396 7.85 2.37 -4.13
CA PHE A 396 8.26 2.95 -5.40
C PHE A 396 8.99 4.29 -5.22
N ALA A 397 8.39 5.29 -4.57
CA ALA A 397 8.99 6.63 -4.57
C ALA A 397 10.37 6.69 -3.89
N PHE A 398 10.47 6.17 -2.66
CA PHE A 398 11.72 6.17 -1.90
C PHE A 398 12.80 5.27 -2.53
N PRO A 399 12.50 4.04 -3.00
CA PRO A 399 13.55 3.13 -3.51
C PRO A 399 13.99 3.38 -4.95
N LEU A 400 13.12 3.90 -5.82
CA LEU A 400 13.45 4.13 -7.23
C LEU A 400 14.33 5.38 -7.42
N CYS A 401 14.14 6.40 -6.58
CA CYS A 401 14.95 7.63 -6.60
C CYS A 401 15.50 7.97 -5.20
N PRO A 402 16.32 7.09 -4.59
CA PRO A 402 16.71 7.20 -3.18
C PRO A 402 17.60 8.42 -2.91
N TRP A 403 18.37 8.87 -3.91
CA TRP A 403 19.15 10.09 -3.80
C TRP A 403 18.25 11.32 -3.58
N ALA A 404 17.23 11.51 -4.42
CA ALA A 404 16.29 12.62 -4.25
C ALA A 404 15.44 12.48 -2.98
N ALA A 405 15.06 11.24 -2.61
CA ALA A 405 14.34 10.96 -1.38
C ALA A 405 15.14 11.39 -0.14
N ASP A 406 16.46 11.11 -0.12
CA ASP A 406 17.36 11.54 0.95
C ASP A 406 17.42 13.08 1.04
N GLN A 407 17.68 13.76 -0.09
CA GLN A 407 17.79 15.22 -0.15
C GLN A 407 16.49 15.94 0.22
N LEU A 408 15.33 15.33 -0.08
CA LEU A 408 14.01 15.90 0.17
C LEU A 408 13.33 15.37 1.44
N SER A 409 13.94 14.43 2.15
CA SER A 409 13.36 13.76 3.33
C SER A 409 12.80 14.74 4.36
N TRP A 410 13.56 15.79 4.70
CA TRP A 410 13.11 16.83 5.61
C TRP A 410 11.86 17.58 5.12
N TRP A 411 11.79 17.91 3.82
CA TRP A 411 10.65 18.58 3.21
C TRP A 411 9.42 17.66 3.14
N VAL A 412 9.62 16.38 2.82
CA VAL A 412 8.56 15.37 2.88
C VAL A 412 7.99 15.27 4.30
N GLY A 413 8.87 15.24 5.30
CA GLY A 413 8.49 15.25 6.72
C GLY A 413 7.73 16.52 7.12
N LEU A 414 8.17 17.69 6.66
CA LEU A 414 7.46 18.95 6.87
C LEU A 414 6.05 18.91 6.27
N ILE A 415 5.88 18.40 5.06
CA ILE A 415 4.55 18.24 4.44
C ILE A 415 3.68 17.28 5.27
N GLY A 416 4.25 16.18 5.76
CA GLY A 416 3.58 15.24 6.67
C GLY A 416 3.09 15.94 7.95
N VAL A 417 3.97 16.71 8.61
CA VAL A 417 3.63 17.49 9.82
C VAL A 417 2.57 18.55 9.56
N ILE A 418 2.67 19.28 8.45
CA ILE A 418 1.63 20.23 8.06
C ILE A 418 0.31 19.49 7.89
N GLY A 419 0.29 18.31 7.25
CA GLY A 419 -0.88 17.45 7.16
C GLY A 419 -1.47 17.05 8.50
N ILE A 420 -0.62 16.63 9.45
CA ILE A 420 -1.00 16.29 10.83
C ILE A 420 -1.68 17.47 11.51
N VAL A 421 -1.01 18.62 11.57
CA VAL A 421 -1.50 19.81 12.30
C VAL A 421 -2.73 20.41 11.62
N TYR A 422 -2.66 20.63 10.31
CA TYR A 422 -3.76 21.20 9.54
C TYR A 422 -4.99 20.30 9.57
N GLY A 423 -4.81 18.99 9.33
CA GLY A 423 -5.89 18.01 9.36
C GLY A 423 -6.61 18.00 10.72
N ALA A 424 -5.85 18.01 11.82
CA ALA A 424 -6.41 18.03 13.17
C ALA A 424 -7.17 19.33 13.48
N LEU A 425 -6.60 20.49 13.15
CA LEU A 425 -7.24 21.79 13.38
C LEU A 425 -8.52 21.96 12.54
N VAL A 426 -8.49 21.54 11.28
CA VAL A 426 -9.66 21.63 10.41
C VAL A 426 -10.73 20.63 10.83
N ALA A 427 -10.36 19.41 11.25
CA ALA A 427 -11.29 18.43 11.81
C ALA A 427 -12.02 18.99 13.04
N MET A 428 -11.29 19.63 13.96
CA MET A 428 -11.87 20.28 15.14
C MET A 428 -12.89 21.37 14.79
N GLY A 429 -12.67 22.09 13.69
CA GLY A 429 -13.60 23.11 13.19
C GLY A 429 -14.79 22.59 12.37
N GLN A 430 -14.92 21.27 12.15
CA GLN A 430 -16.03 20.72 11.37
C GLN A 430 -17.29 20.54 12.20
N THR A 431 -18.43 20.91 11.61
CA THR A 431 -19.76 20.64 12.15
C THR A 431 -20.44 19.42 11.51
N ASP A 432 -19.96 18.97 10.34
CA ASP A 432 -20.45 17.77 9.65
C ASP A 432 -19.64 16.55 10.10
N PHE A 433 -20.35 15.52 10.58
CA PHE A 433 -19.75 14.34 11.16
C PHE A 433 -18.88 13.54 10.16
N LYS A 434 -19.30 13.42 8.89
CA LYS A 434 -18.48 12.73 7.87
C LYS A 434 -17.27 13.58 7.48
N LYS A 435 -17.40 14.91 7.41
CA LYS A 435 -16.25 15.80 7.13
C LYS A 435 -15.20 15.72 8.21
N LEU A 436 -15.61 15.72 9.48
CA LEU A 436 -14.69 15.61 10.61
C LEU A 436 -13.81 14.37 10.49
N LEU A 437 -14.42 13.20 10.21
CA LEU A 437 -13.69 11.95 10.03
C LEU A 437 -12.82 11.93 8.77
N ALA A 438 -13.21 12.63 7.71
CA ALA A 438 -12.36 12.77 6.53
C ALA A 438 -11.09 13.59 6.84
N TYR A 439 -11.23 14.71 7.56
CA TYR A 439 -10.08 15.52 7.97
C TYR A 439 -9.22 14.86 9.05
N SER A 440 -9.80 14.06 9.94
CA SER A 440 -8.99 13.21 10.82
C SER A 440 -8.12 12.27 9.99
N SER A 441 -8.66 11.67 8.92
CA SER A 441 -7.87 10.82 8.02
C SER A 441 -6.68 11.55 7.38
N VAL A 442 -6.84 12.83 7.02
CA VAL A 442 -5.72 13.67 6.54
C VAL A 442 -4.63 13.80 7.60
N SER A 443 -5.01 14.01 8.87
CA SER A 443 -4.06 14.08 9.98
C SER A 443 -3.31 12.75 10.17
N HIS A 444 -4.04 11.64 10.26
CA HIS A 444 -3.48 10.31 10.51
C HIS A 444 -2.54 9.85 9.39
N MET A 445 -2.85 10.17 8.13
CA MET A 445 -1.97 9.86 6.99
C MET A 445 -0.72 10.75 6.94
N GLY A 446 -0.74 11.93 7.55
CA GLY A 446 0.46 12.73 7.76
C GLY A 446 1.51 12.04 8.63
N TYR A 447 1.11 11.20 9.61
CA TYR A 447 2.05 10.36 10.38
C TYR A 447 2.73 9.30 9.51
N VAL A 448 2.02 8.71 8.55
CA VAL A 448 2.62 7.75 7.61
C VAL A 448 3.76 8.43 6.84
N VAL A 449 3.54 9.64 6.34
CA VAL A 449 4.56 10.42 5.61
C VAL A 449 5.72 10.84 6.50
N LEU A 450 5.44 11.27 7.74
CA LEU A 450 6.47 11.62 8.72
C LEU A 450 7.35 10.42 9.08
N GLY A 451 6.76 9.23 9.24
CA GLY A 451 7.50 8.00 9.55
C GLY A 451 8.50 7.63 8.46
N LEU A 452 8.12 7.78 7.19
CA LEU A 452 9.02 7.57 6.05
C LEU A 452 10.12 8.64 5.99
N ALA A 453 9.76 9.89 6.28
CA ALA A 453 10.66 11.03 6.26
C ALA A 453 11.72 11.03 7.37
N ALA A 454 11.58 10.18 8.40
CA ALA A 454 12.60 9.97 9.44
C ALA A 454 13.84 9.21 8.93
N TRP A 455 14.17 9.35 7.64
CA TRP A 455 15.28 8.67 6.98
C TRP A 455 16.61 9.01 7.63
N SER A 456 17.30 7.98 8.15
CA SER A 456 18.63 8.10 8.73
C SER A 456 19.51 6.89 8.41
N SER A 457 20.81 6.99 8.70
CA SER A 457 21.81 5.92 8.50
C SER A 457 22.66 5.68 9.75
N GLY A 458 23.48 4.62 9.71
CA GLY A 458 24.31 4.18 10.85
C GLY A 458 23.46 3.68 12.02
N GLU A 459 23.87 3.97 13.25
CA GLU A 459 23.15 3.57 14.48
C GLU A 459 21.72 4.13 14.55
N ARG A 460 21.42 5.21 13.82
CA ARG A 460 20.09 5.81 13.80
C ARG A 460 19.12 5.09 12.86
N SER A 461 19.60 4.22 11.97
CA SER A 461 18.76 3.44 11.04
C SER A 461 17.67 2.64 11.75
N ALA A 462 17.93 2.15 12.97
CA ALA A 462 16.95 1.47 13.81
C ALA A 462 15.73 2.37 14.13
N TYR A 463 15.94 3.67 14.34
CA TYR A 463 14.83 4.62 14.53
C TYR A 463 14.05 4.83 13.24
N TRP A 464 14.72 4.82 12.08
CA TRP A 464 14.02 4.91 10.80
C TRP A 464 13.18 3.65 10.55
N GLU A 465 13.71 2.47 10.88
CA GLU A 465 12.96 1.22 10.86
C GLU A 465 11.70 1.29 11.73
N TRP A 466 11.80 1.82 12.95
CA TRP A 466 10.62 2.08 13.78
C TRP A 466 9.66 3.06 13.12
N GLY A 467 10.15 4.09 12.43
CA GLY A 467 9.33 5.05 11.69
C GLY A 467 8.54 4.40 10.57
N VAL A 468 9.16 3.52 9.79
CA VAL A 468 8.55 2.81 8.67
C VAL A 468 7.59 1.72 9.16
N ASN A 469 7.99 0.93 10.18
CA ASN A 469 7.10 -0.04 10.84
C ASN A 469 5.88 0.66 11.45
N GLY A 470 6.08 1.79 12.10
CA GLY A 470 5.01 2.65 12.61
C GLY A 470 4.09 3.16 11.50
N ALA A 471 4.64 3.57 10.35
CA ALA A 471 3.87 4.03 9.19
C ALA A 471 3.01 2.90 8.59
N VAL A 472 3.57 1.69 8.41
CA VAL A 472 2.83 0.52 7.94
C VAL A 472 1.75 0.13 8.93
N PHE A 473 2.06 0.10 10.23
CA PHE A 473 1.07 -0.21 11.26
C PHE A 473 -0.03 0.86 11.32
N GLN A 474 0.31 2.14 11.19
CA GLN A 474 -0.65 3.23 11.17
C GLN A 474 -1.60 3.12 9.98
N MET A 475 -1.12 2.68 8.81
CA MET A 475 -1.98 2.36 7.67
C MET A 475 -3.01 1.27 8.02
N ILE A 476 -2.61 0.22 8.75
CA ILE A 476 -3.51 -0.86 9.18
C ILE A 476 -4.51 -0.36 10.24
N ALA A 477 -3.99 0.26 11.31
CA ALA A 477 -4.78 0.76 12.42
C ALA A 477 -5.82 1.80 11.96
N HIS A 478 -5.39 2.78 11.16
CA HIS A 478 -6.30 3.75 10.55
C HIS A 478 -7.25 3.10 9.54
N GLY A 479 -6.84 2.05 8.85
CA GLY A 479 -7.70 1.25 7.98
C GLY A 479 -8.91 0.67 8.69
N ILE A 480 -8.67 0.12 9.88
CA ILE A 480 -9.69 -0.45 10.77
C ILE A 480 -10.55 0.65 11.37
N THR A 481 -9.94 1.65 12.03
CA THR A 481 -10.69 2.68 12.76
C THR A 481 -11.50 3.58 11.83
N ALA A 482 -10.93 4.03 10.70
CA ALA A 482 -11.64 4.90 9.77
C ALA A 482 -12.83 4.18 9.12
N SER A 483 -12.65 2.93 8.69
CA SER A 483 -13.75 2.12 8.14
C SER A 483 -14.89 1.98 9.16
N ALA A 484 -14.55 1.64 10.39
CA ALA A 484 -15.52 1.46 11.46
C ALA A 484 -16.24 2.76 11.81
N LEU A 485 -15.52 3.88 11.94
CA LEU A 485 -16.10 5.18 12.25
C LEU A 485 -17.00 5.71 11.12
N PHE A 486 -16.63 5.50 9.85
CA PHE A 486 -17.53 5.83 8.73
C PHE A 486 -18.80 4.97 8.74
N PHE A 487 -18.70 3.71 9.18
CA PHE A 487 -19.88 2.87 9.40
C PHE A 487 -20.74 3.38 10.57
N VAL A 488 -20.12 3.75 11.71
CA VAL A 488 -20.81 4.37 12.86
C VAL A 488 -21.59 5.61 12.41
N VAL A 489 -20.94 6.53 11.68
CA VAL A 489 -21.62 7.74 11.16
C VAL A 489 -22.73 7.38 10.18
N GLY A 490 -22.55 6.35 9.36
CA GLY A 490 -23.60 5.84 8.47
C GLY A 490 -24.83 5.35 9.22
N VAL A 491 -24.63 4.57 10.29
CA VAL A 491 -25.69 4.02 11.15
C VAL A 491 -26.46 5.14 11.87
N VAL A 492 -25.75 6.16 12.35
CA VAL A 492 -26.35 7.37 12.96
C VAL A 492 -27.12 8.17 11.90
N TYR A 493 -26.56 8.33 10.70
CA TYR A 493 -27.23 9.03 9.60
C TYR A 493 -28.52 8.32 9.13
N ASP A 494 -28.52 6.99 9.08
CA ASP A 494 -29.70 6.21 8.69
C ASP A 494 -30.87 6.40 9.67
N ARG A 495 -30.59 6.72 10.95
CA ARG A 495 -31.60 6.98 11.99
C ARG A 495 -31.99 8.47 12.07
N ALA A 496 -31.03 9.37 11.96
CA ALA A 496 -31.25 10.80 12.21
C ALA A 496 -31.49 11.63 10.95
N HIS A 497 -31.11 11.12 9.77
CA HIS A 497 -31.18 11.80 8.47
C HIS A 497 -30.49 13.18 8.39
N HIS A 498 -29.61 13.49 9.34
CA HIS A 498 -28.71 14.64 9.31
C HIS A 498 -27.30 14.24 9.77
N ARG A 499 -26.33 15.13 9.59
CA ARG A 499 -24.92 14.89 9.95
C ARG A 499 -24.34 15.99 10.84
N GLU A 500 -25.15 16.95 11.23
CA GLU A 500 -24.75 18.09 12.06
C GLU A 500 -24.49 17.63 13.51
N ILE A 501 -23.23 17.76 13.96
CA ILE A 501 -22.78 17.27 15.27
C ILE A 501 -23.55 17.93 16.41
N ASP A 502 -23.80 19.24 16.31
CA ASP A 502 -24.46 20.03 17.37
C ASP A 502 -25.94 19.71 17.54
N ARG A 503 -26.54 18.93 16.63
CA ARG A 503 -27.93 18.47 16.72
C ARG A 503 -28.06 17.07 17.30
N PHE A 504 -26.95 16.35 17.47
CA PHE A 504 -26.95 15.08 18.18
C PHE A 504 -26.94 15.30 19.69
N GLY A 505 -27.12 14.21 20.43
CA GLY A 505 -27.12 14.19 21.88
C GLY A 505 -27.79 12.93 22.43
N GLY A 506 -27.23 12.38 23.50
CA GLY A 506 -27.85 11.32 24.28
C GLY A 506 -28.12 10.01 23.56
N LEU A 507 -27.36 9.67 22.50
CA LEU A 507 -27.53 8.37 21.81
C LEU A 507 -27.22 7.15 22.67
N LEU A 508 -26.47 7.32 23.78
CA LEU A 508 -26.14 6.21 24.69
C LEU A 508 -27.36 5.65 25.43
N GLU A 509 -28.39 6.47 25.68
CA GLU A 509 -29.62 6.06 26.36
C GLU A 509 -30.49 5.11 25.49
N PRO A 510 -30.85 5.45 24.24
CA PRO A 510 -31.62 4.56 23.36
C PRO A 510 -30.77 3.45 22.72
N MET A 511 -29.45 3.65 22.57
CA MET A 511 -28.57 2.72 21.85
C MET A 511 -27.31 2.36 22.67
N PRO A 512 -27.43 1.73 23.85
CA PRO A 512 -26.31 1.52 24.76
C PRO A 512 -25.23 0.59 24.19
N VAL A 513 -25.60 -0.47 23.48
CA VAL A 513 -24.62 -1.41 22.89
C VAL A 513 -23.87 -0.72 21.76
N PHE A 514 -24.59 -0.02 20.87
CA PHE A 514 -23.97 0.74 19.79
C PHE A 514 -23.05 1.85 20.32
N GLY A 515 -23.44 2.56 21.38
CA GLY A 515 -22.63 3.58 22.02
C GLY A 515 -21.34 3.02 22.62
N GLY A 516 -21.40 1.85 23.27
CA GLY A 516 -20.23 1.14 23.79
C GLY A 516 -19.25 0.69 22.70
N LEU A 517 -19.76 0.06 21.62
CA LEU A 517 -18.93 -0.33 20.47
C LEU A 517 -18.28 0.90 19.81
N SER A 518 -19.06 1.97 19.63
CA SER A 518 -18.57 3.22 19.06
C SER A 518 -17.48 3.85 19.93
N ALA A 519 -17.63 3.81 21.27
CA ALA A 519 -16.62 4.32 22.18
C ALA A 519 -15.25 3.68 21.93
N VAL A 520 -15.17 2.34 21.89
CA VAL A 520 -13.90 1.63 21.64
C VAL A 520 -13.24 2.11 20.35
N LEU A 521 -14.02 2.32 19.28
CA LEU A 521 -13.51 2.78 17.98
C LEU A 521 -13.02 4.23 18.01
N PHE A 522 -13.72 5.12 18.73
CA PHE A 522 -13.26 6.50 18.95
C PHE A 522 -11.96 6.54 19.77
N PHE A 523 -11.90 5.75 20.85
CA PHE A 523 -10.68 5.62 21.67
C PHE A 523 -9.52 4.99 20.88
N ALA A 524 -9.82 4.05 19.99
CA ALA A 524 -8.81 3.49 19.10
C ALA A 524 -8.30 4.54 18.10
N SER A 525 -9.20 5.35 17.54
CA SER A 525 -8.82 6.39 16.58
C SER A 525 -8.10 7.58 17.21
N LEU A 526 -8.28 7.88 18.49
CA LEU A 526 -7.57 8.99 19.15
C LEU A 526 -6.17 8.63 19.64
N GLY A 527 -5.78 7.35 19.56
CA GLY A 527 -4.47 6.87 20.00
C GLY A 527 -4.40 6.50 21.48
N LEU A 528 -5.47 5.94 22.08
CA LEU A 528 -5.42 5.47 23.46
C LEU A 528 -4.46 4.26 23.60
N PRO A 529 -3.51 4.28 24.55
CA PRO A 529 -2.65 3.13 24.83
C PRO A 529 -3.47 1.86 25.12
N GLY A 530 -3.04 0.74 24.52
CA GLY A 530 -3.78 -0.53 24.56
C GLY A 530 -4.74 -0.74 23.38
N LEU A 531 -4.96 0.27 22.53
CA LEU A 531 -5.69 0.16 21.27
C LEU A 531 -4.77 0.43 20.06
N CYS A 532 -5.21 -0.01 18.88
CA CYS A 532 -4.38 -0.04 17.69
C CYS A 532 -3.84 1.33 17.23
N GLY A 533 -4.57 2.43 17.43
CA GLY A 533 -4.11 3.75 16.96
C GLY A 533 -2.84 4.24 17.65
N PHE A 534 -2.62 3.85 18.91
CA PHE A 534 -1.44 4.27 19.67
C PHE A 534 -0.13 3.69 19.10
N VAL A 535 -0.15 2.40 18.73
CA VAL A 535 1.07 1.64 18.41
C VAL A 535 1.83 2.24 17.22
N GLY A 536 1.11 2.57 16.14
CA GLY A 536 1.69 3.15 14.94
C GLY A 536 2.17 4.59 15.15
N GLU A 537 1.31 5.44 15.73
CA GLU A 537 1.61 6.85 15.99
C GLU A 537 2.81 7.03 16.93
N PHE A 538 2.88 6.22 17.99
CA PHE A 538 3.96 6.28 18.96
C PHE A 538 5.32 5.97 18.31
N GLN A 539 5.40 4.93 17.46
CA GLN A 539 6.65 4.58 16.77
C GLN A 539 7.09 5.65 15.77
N VAL A 540 6.15 6.22 15.00
CA VAL A 540 6.43 7.33 14.09
C VAL A 540 6.97 8.54 14.86
N ILE A 541 6.32 8.91 15.97
CA ILE A 541 6.74 10.04 16.80
C ILE A 541 8.12 9.79 17.39
N LEU A 542 8.40 8.56 17.87
CA LEU A 542 9.68 8.19 18.45
C LEU A 542 10.81 8.23 17.41
N ALA A 543 10.53 7.76 16.20
CA ALA A 543 11.45 7.86 15.07
C ALA A 543 11.76 9.32 14.72
N ALA A 544 10.71 10.14 14.58
CA ALA A 544 10.84 11.57 14.29
C ALA A 544 11.58 12.31 15.41
N TRP A 545 11.36 11.98 16.68
CA TRP A 545 12.05 12.61 17.80
C TRP A 545 13.55 12.37 17.75
N ASN A 546 13.98 11.16 17.38
CA ASN A 546 15.41 10.80 17.34
C ASN A 546 16.10 11.27 16.04
N CYS A 547 15.36 11.38 14.93
CA CYS A 547 15.93 11.78 13.64
C CYS A 547 15.81 13.29 13.37
N CYS A 548 14.67 13.89 13.70
CA CYS A 548 14.32 15.27 13.36
C CYS A 548 13.38 15.90 14.42
N PRO A 549 13.88 16.22 15.65
CA PRO A 549 13.05 16.70 16.77
C PRO A 549 12.13 17.89 16.43
N GLY A 550 12.57 18.80 15.56
CA GLY A 550 11.78 19.96 15.13
C GLY A 550 10.48 19.60 14.40
N LEU A 551 10.42 18.45 13.74
CA LEU A 551 9.21 17.92 13.11
C LEU A 551 8.35 17.10 14.10
N ALA A 552 8.98 16.47 15.10
CA ALA A 552 8.29 15.65 16.09
C ALA A 552 7.44 16.50 17.07
N ILE A 553 7.94 17.65 17.53
CA ILE A 553 7.24 18.52 18.48
C ILE A 553 5.83 18.90 18.01
N PRO A 554 5.63 19.50 16.81
CA PRO A 554 4.29 19.82 16.33
C PRO A 554 3.41 18.59 16.11
N ALA A 555 3.98 17.45 15.70
CA ALA A 555 3.25 16.20 15.57
C ALA A 555 2.70 15.68 16.93
N ILE A 556 3.49 15.79 18.00
CA ILE A 556 3.06 15.44 19.37
C ILE A 556 1.94 16.37 19.84
N LEU A 557 2.08 17.68 19.62
CA LEU A 557 1.04 18.65 20.01
C LEU A 557 -0.28 18.40 19.26
N ALA A 558 -0.21 18.02 17.99
CA ALA A 558 -1.39 17.69 17.20
C ALA A 558 -2.10 16.40 17.65
N THR A 559 -1.39 15.43 18.26
CA THR A 559 -2.02 14.26 18.89
C THR A 559 -2.97 14.70 20.01
N ILE A 560 -2.59 15.73 20.79
CA ILE A 560 -3.45 16.29 21.85
C ILE A 560 -4.71 16.91 21.26
N VAL A 561 -4.57 17.67 20.17
CA VAL A 561 -5.72 18.24 19.44
C VAL A 561 -6.62 17.12 18.91
N THR A 562 -6.02 16.04 18.41
CA THR A 562 -6.73 14.85 17.91
C THR A 562 -7.56 14.17 18.98
N ALA A 563 -6.98 13.93 20.16
CA ALA A 563 -7.72 13.45 21.31
C ALA A 563 -8.84 14.40 21.71
N GLY A 564 -8.57 15.71 21.73
CA GLY A 564 -9.54 16.75 22.07
C GLY A 564 -10.79 16.70 21.19
N TYR A 565 -10.65 16.77 19.86
CA TYR A 565 -11.82 16.82 18.98
C TYR A 565 -12.57 15.48 18.89
N LEU A 566 -11.89 14.34 18.99
CA LEU A 566 -12.55 13.03 18.95
C LEU A 566 -13.36 12.77 20.22
N LEU A 567 -12.82 13.07 21.40
CA LEU A 567 -13.54 12.95 22.67
C LEU A 567 -14.73 13.90 22.72
N TRP A 568 -14.52 15.14 22.29
CA TRP A 568 -15.56 16.15 22.22
C TRP A 568 -16.69 15.76 21.27
N THR A 569 -16.36 15.19 20.12
CA THR A 569 -17.36 14.66 19.16
C THR A 569 -18.13 13.50 19.78
N TRP A 570 -17.44 12.53 20.38
CA TRP A 570 -18.09 11.40 21.02
C TRP A 570 -19.02 11.84 22.15
N GLN A 571 -18.58 12.77 23.00
CA GLN A 571 -19.40 13.38 24.05
C GLN A 571 -20.68 13.98 23.48
N ARG A 572 -20.59 14.84 22.46
CA ARG A 572 -21.76 15.51 21.89
C ARG A 572 -22.75 14.58 21.21
N VAL A 573 -22.23 13.53 20.58
CA VAL A 573 -23.07 12.60 19.84
C VAL A 573 -23.77 11.63 20.80
N PHE A 574 -23.05 11.11 21.79
CA PHE A 574 -23.53 9.98 22.60
C PHE A 574 -24.00 10.38 24.01
N LEU A 575 -23.43 11.41 24.64
CA LEU A 575 -23.78 11.81 26.01
C LEU A 575 -24.83 12.92 26.03
N GLY A 576 -25.44 13.14 27.19
CA GLY A 576 -26.53 14.11 27.38
C GLY A 576 -27.90 13.50 27.12
N THR A 577 -28.90 14.33 26.87
CA THR A 577 -30.28 13.91 26.57
C THR A 577 -30.81 14.67 25.36
N ASN A 578 -31.48 13.97 24.44
CA ASN A 578 -32.12 14.57 23.29
C ASN A 578 -33.48 13.89 23.05
N PRO A 579 -34.61 14.60 23.17
CA PRO A 579 -35.93 14.01 22.94
C PRO A 579 -36.09 13.39 21.54
N ALA A 580 -35.40 13.93 20.53
CA ALA A 580 -35.50 13.46 19.15
C ALA A 580 -34.84 12.09 18.90
N THR A 581 -33.98 11.62 19.81
CA THR A 581 -33.24 10.36 19.64
C THR A 581 -33.81 9.20 20.46
N ARG A 582 -34.76 9.45 21.36
CA ARG A 582 -35.28 8.47 22.35
C ARG A 582 -35.85 7.19 21.74
N GLU A 583 -36.41 7.26 20.55
CA GLU A 583 -37.07 6.13 19.88
C GLU A 583 -36.13 5.39 18.91
N TYR A 584 -34.86 5.76 18.87
CA TYR A 584 -33.93 5.09 17.97
C TYR A 584 -33.69 3.65 18.40
N PRO A 585 -33.81 2.68 17.48
CA PRO A 585 -33.48 1.31 17.80
C PRO A 585 -31.98 1.18 18.04
N ASP A 586 -31.60 0.39 19.04
CA ASP A 586 -30.21 -0.01 19.28
C ASP A 586 -29.65 -0.81 18.09
N VAL A 587 -28.46 -1.38 18.25
CA VAL A 587 -27.73 -2.11 17.22
C VAL A 587 -28.54 -3.29 16.67
N SER A 588 -28.71 -3.31 15.35
CA SER A 588 -29.25 -4.48 14.64
C SER A 588 -28.18 -5.57 14.48
N ALA A 589 -28.61 -6.81 14.22
CA ALA A 589 -27.68 -7.93 14.01
C ALA A 589 -26.65 -7.64 12.89
N ARG A 590 -27.07 -7.00 11.80
CA ARG A 590 -26.16 -6.59 10.71
C ARG A 590 -25.12 -5.58 11.19
N GLU A 591 -25.56 -4.55 11.91
CA GLU A 591 -24.66 -3.50 12.42
C GLU A 591 -23.65 -4.06 13.40
N PHE A 592 -24.08 -5.01 14.25
CA PHE A 592 -23.20 -5.71 15.17
C PHE A 592 -22.16 -6.57 14.42
N VAL A 593 -22.58 -7.35 13.41
CA VAL A 593 -21.67 -8.17 12.58
C VAL A 593 -20.63 -7.32 11.85
N VAL A 594 -20.95 -6.08 11.48
CA VAL A 594 -19.98 -5.17 10.85
C VAL A 594 -19.03 -4.54 11.88
N LEU A 595 -19.53 -4.11 13.04
CA LEU A 595 -18.73 -3.40 14.05
C LEU A 595 -17.86 -4.33 14.88
N ALA A 596 -18.34 -5.52 15.24
CA ALA A 596 -17.66 -6.42 16.17
C ALA A 596 -16.25 -6.81 15.69
N PRO A 597 -16.00 -7.18 14.41
CA PRO A 597 -14.65 -7.47 13.93
C PRO A 597 -13.70 -6.27 14.06
N PHE A 598 -14.17 -5.06 13.77
CA PHE A 598 -13.35 -3.86 13.91
C PHE A 598 -13.01 -3.57 15.38
N VAL A 599 -13.98 -3.69 16.29
CA VAL A 599 -13.75 -3.52 17.73
C VAL A 599 -12.75 -4.55 18.26
N LEU A 600 -12.93 -5.81 17.91
CA LEU A 600 -12.03 -6.90 18.32
C LEU A 600 -10.61 -6.64 17.79
N LEU A 601 -10.45 -6.26 16.53
CA LEU A 601 -9.15 -5.96 15.95
C LEU A 601 -8.51 -4.70 16.54
N SER A 602 -9.29 -3.66 16.82
CA SER A 602 -8.78 -2.45 17.48
C SER A 602 -8.16 -2.74 18.84
N ILE A 603 -8.73 -3.67 19.59
CA ILE A 603 -8.18 -4.14 20.88
C ILE A 603 -7.01 -5.10 20.65
N ALA A 604 -7.21 -6.14 19.85
CA ALA A 604 -6.22 -7.20 19.65
C ALA A 604 -4.90 -6.66 19.08
N LEU A 605 -4.96 -5.73 18.11
CA LEU A 605 -3.78 -5.08 17.55
C LEU A 605 -3.13 -4.08 18.51
N GLY A 606 -3.88 -3.54 19.48
CA GLY A 606 -3.32 -2.67 20.52
C GLY A 606 -2.56 -3.45 21.60
N ILE A 607 -3.04 -4.65 21.95
CA ILE A 607 -2.46 -5.50 23.01
C ILE A 607 -1.37 -6.43 22.46
N LEU A 608 -1.56 -7.01 21.28
CA LEU A 608 -0.69 -8.03 20.68
C LEU A 608 -0.17 -7.64 19.28
N PRO A 609 0.39 -6.42 19.07
CA PRO A 609 0.86 -6.00 17.75
C PRO A 609 2.02 -6.84 17.22
N GLY A 610 2.90 -7.31 18.12
CA GLY A 610 4.04 -8.17 17.80
C GLY A 610 3.63 -9.45 17.09
N PHE A 611 2.72 -10.20 17.71
CA PHE A 611 2.23 -11.47 17.20
C PHE A 611 1.30 -11.29 15.99
N LEU A 612 0.42 -10.30 15.97
CA LEU A 612 -0.57 -10.19 14.91
C LEU A 612 -0.05 -9.54 13.63
N VAL A 613 0.96 -8.66 13.71
CA VAL A 613 1.43 -7.87 12.56
C VAL A 613 2.96 -7.88 12.44
N TYR A 614 3.70 -7.50 13.49
CA TYR A 614 5.13 -7.24 13.32
C TYR A 614 5.94 -8.48 12.95
N GLN A 615 5.61 -9.67 13.49
CA GLN A 615 6.36 -10.90 13.21
C GLN A 615 6.50 -11.24 11.71
N TRP A 616 5.60 -10.72 10.86
CA TRP A 616 5.62 -10.95 9.42
C TRP A 616 5.80 -9.67 8.59
N VAL A 617 5.54 -8.48 9.14
CA VAL A 617 5.80 -7.19 8.45
C VAL A 617 7.25 -6.73 8.62
N GLU A 618 7.81 -6.84 9.82
CA GLU A 618 9.14 -6.36 10.19
C GLU A 618 10.26 -6.92 9.29
N PRO A 619 10.29 -8.22 8.90
CA PRO A 619 11.31 -8.74 7.99
C PRO A 619 11.40 -7.96 6.67
N SER A 620 10.25 -7.62 6.07
CA SER A 620 10.19 -6.91 4.79
C SER A 620 10.55 -5.44 4.94
N VAL A 621 10.17 -4.82 6.06
CA VAL A 621 10.54 -3.44 6.37
C VAL A 621 12.05 -3.35 6.65
N GLN A 622 12.59 -4.26 7.45
CA GLN A 622 14.00 -4.31 7.80
C GLN A 622 14.86 -4.48 6.56
N GLY A 623 14.55 -5.43 5.67
CA GLY A 623 15.31 -5.62 4.42
C GLY A 623 15.34 -4.36 3.55
N TRP A 624 14.21 -3.66 3.48
CA TRP A 624 14.08 -2.40 2.76
C TRP A 624 14.89 -1.26 3.41
N VAL A 625 14.82 -1.11 4.74
CA VAL A 625 15.57 -0.09 5.51
C VAL A 625 17.06 -0.37 5.46
N ASP A 626 17.47 -1.63 5.60
CA ASP A 626 18.86 -2.07 5.52
C ASP A 626 19.47 -1.72 4.16
N LEU A 627 18.75 -1.97 3.06
CA LEU A 627 19.22 -1.62 1.72
C LEU A 627 19.47 -0.11 1.59
N LEU A 628 18.50 0.71 1.99
CA LEU A 628 18.53 2.15 1.75
C LEU A 628 19.40 2.92 2.75
N SER A 629 19.44 2.51 4.01
CA SER A 629 20.24 3.17 5.04
C SER A 629 21.74 3.05 4.77
N ARG A 630 22.17 1.97 4.11
CA ARG A 630 23.57 1.77 3.68
C ARG A 630 24.01 2.76 2.60
N LEU A 631 23.10 3.35 1.84
CA LEU A 631 23.44 4.25 0.74
C LEU A 631 23.90 5.63 1.21
N LYS A 632 23.69 5.96 2.49
CA LYS A 632 23.92 7.25 3.10
C LYS A 632 25.04 7.17 4.12
#